data_AF-A0A816BHF3-F1
#
_entry.id   AF-A0A816BHF3-F1
#
_cell.length_a   1.000
_cell.length_b   1.000
_cell.length_c   1.000
_cell.angle_alpha   90.00
_cell.angle_beta   90.00
_cell.angle_gamma   90.00
#
_symmetry.space_group_name_H-M   'P 1'
#
loop_
_entity.id
_entity.type
_entity.pdbx_description
1 polymer ?
#
loop_
_entity_poly.entity_id
_entity_poly.type
_entity_poly.pdbx_seq_one_letter_code
_entity_poly.pdbx_strand_id
1 'polypeptide(L)'
;MDYNDNGLINRLLACAYDLSSEFEKRKTVASNYSDRSKIIPFPDYKLTGQSSRWERGDWTDDTDQWILILETLVEGNGDERIFAKKLKRWIEYGFPELNNSARMGLGANIQQVVFSHGYLRNPIETSRMIWEHGNRQAALNEAVMRCSAVAFVHFNGLEKVTKA
;
A
#
# COMPACT_ATOMS: atom_id res chain seq x y z
N MET A 1 9.39 25.85 -13.52
CA MET A 1 9.48 24.53 -12.87
C MET A 1 8.19 24.36 -12.11
N ASP A 2 7.27 23.57 -12.66
CA ASP A 2 5.93 23.41 -12.10
C ASP A 2 5.96 22.59 -10.82
N TYR A 3 5.21 23.05 -9.82
CA TYR A 3 5.06 22.47 -8.48
C TYR A 3 4.26 21.16 -8.44
N ASN A 4 3.96 20.53 -9.59
CA ASN A 4 2.96 19.46 -9.70
C ASN A 4 3.49 18.03 -9.63
N ASP A 5 4.80 17.78 -9.63
CA ASP A 5 5.34 16.41 -9.68
C ASP A 5 5.69 15.80 -8.31
N ASN A 6 5.46 16.52 -7.20
CA ASN A 6 5.83 16.04 -5.86
C ASN A 6 4.85 15.03 -5.26
N GLY A 7 3.73 14.72 -5.91
CA GLY A 7 2.69 13.83 -5.37
C GLY A 7 3.20 12.41 -5.08
N LEU A 8 4.02 11.87 -5.98
CA LEU A 8 4.70 10.59 -5.80
C LEU A 8 5.64 10.65 -4.58
N ILE A 9 6.56 11.63 -4.57
CA ILE A 9 7.56 11.79 -3.51
C ILE A 9 6.91 11.97 -2.14
N ASN A 10 5.84 12.75 -2.07
CA ASN A 10 5.07 12.96 -0.84
C ASN A 10 4.40 11.68 -0.36
N ARG A 11 3.90 10.82 -1.26
CA ARG A 11 3.31 9.52 -0.90
C ARG A 11 4.38 8.56 -0.36
N LEU A 12 5.54 8.48 -1.02
CA LEU A 12 6.68 7.69 -0.56
C LEU A 12 7.12 8.11 0.84
N LEU A 13 7.33 9.42 1.04
CA LEU A 13 7.76 9.99 2.31
C LEU A 13 6.72 9.75 3.41
N ALA A 14 5.43 9.95 3.12
CA ALA A 14 4.37 9.73 4.10
C ALA A 14 4.30 8.27 4.55
N CYS A 15 4.41 7.33 3.61
CA CYS A 15 4.43 5.89 3.90
C CYS A 15 5.63 5.50 4.77
N ALA A 16 6.84 5.93 4.39
CA ALA A 16 8.05 5.65 5.16
C ALA A 16 8.02 6.31 6.55
N TYR A 17 7.47 7.52 6.67
CA TYR A 17 7.36 8.22 7.94
C TYR A 17 6.36 7.55 8.91
N ASP A 18 5.30 6.92 8.39
CA ASP A 18 4.28 6.27 9.22
C ASP A 18 4.83 5.10 10.04
N LEU A 19 5.86 4.39 9.51
CA LEU A 19 6.60 3.36 10.24
C LEU A 19 7.16 3.85 11.59
N SER A 20 7.42 5.16 11.74
CA SER A 20 7.89 5.73 13.01
C SER A 20 6.90 5.59 14.17
N SER A 21 5.62 5.29 13.87
CA SER A 21 4.55 5.16 14.86
C SER A 21 3.53 4.05 14.57
N GLU A 22 3.69 3.29 13.48
CA GLU A 22 2.77 2.22 13.10
C GLU A 22 2.61 1.18 14.23
N PHE A 23 1.35 0.83 14.54
CA PHE A 23 0.93 -0.06 15.64
C PHE A 23 1.35 0.38 17.06
N GLU A 24 1.93 1.57 17.23
CA GLU A 24 2.28 2.10 18.54
C GLU A 24 1.09 2.75 19.25
N LYS A 25 1.05 2.61 20.58
CA LYS A 25 0.05 3.33 21.38
C LYS A 25 0.41 4.81 21.42
N ARG A 26 -0.59 5.68 21.31
CA ARG A 26 -0.43 7.15 21.45
C ARG A 26 0.40 7.57 22.66
N LYS A 27 0.24 6.89 23.81
CA LYS A 27 1.02 7.14 25.03
C LYS A 27 2.50 6.80 24.84
N THR A 28 2.81 5.70 24.14
CA THR A 28 4.19 5.29 23.84
C THR A 28 4.85 6.29 22.90
N VAL A 29 4.16 6.71 21.84
CA VAL A 29 4.66 7.74 20.90
C VAL A 29 4.93 9.04 21.65
N ALA A 30 3.99 9.52 22.47
CA ALA A 30 4.16 10.75 23.25
C ALA A 30 5.26 10.65 24.32
N SER A 31 5.59 9.45 24.79
CA SER A 31 6.71 9.22 25.71
C SER A 31 8.05 9.25 24.97
N ASN A 32 8.11 8.60 23.81
CA ASN A 32 9.30 8.56 22.95
C ASN A 32 9.63 9.93 22.34
N TYR A 33 8.61 10.74 22.06
CA TYR A 33 8.71 12.07 21.47
C TYR A 33 7.90 13.06 22.32
N SER A 34 8.48 13.49 23.44
CA SER A 34 7.80 14.32 24.44
C SER A 34 7.57 15.76 24.00
N ASP A 35 8.45 16.29 23.15
CA ASP A 35 8.33 17.63 22.58
C ASP A 35 7.44 17.60 21.33
N ARG A 36 6.15 17.90 21.51
CA ARG A 36 5.16 17.93 20.43
C ARG A 36 5.33 19.09 19.45
N SER A 37 6.23 20.04 19.72
CA SER A 37 6.54 21.12 18.78
C SER A 37 7.53 20.68 17.69
N LYS A 38 8.17 19.52 17.88
CA LYS A 38 9.12 18.92 16.94
C LYS A 38 8.49 17.78 16.17
N ILE A 39 8.89 17.66 14.91
CA ILE A 39 8.59 16.47 14.11
C ILE A 39 9.41 15.28 14.63
N ILE A 40 8.92 14.08 14.37
CA ILE A 40 9.70 12.86 14.61
C ILE A 40 10.92 12.91 13.67
N PRO A 41 12.15 12.71 14.18
CA PRO A 41 13.34 12.65 13.33
C PRO A 41 13.18 11.56 12.27
N PHE A 42 13.47 11.88 11.01
CA PHE A 42 13.37 10.95 9.89
C PHE A 42 14.65 11.01 9.04
N PRO A 43 15.24 9.87 8.64
CA PRO A 43 14.80 8.50 8.90
C PRO A 43 15.21 7.96 10.28
N ASP A 44 15.79 8.81 11.13
CA ASP A 44 16.40 8.45 12.43
C ASP A 44 15.40 8.36 13.60
N TYR A 45 14.19 7.87 13.36
CA TYR A 45 13.19 7.66 14.41
C TYR A 45 13.58 6.51 15.33
N LYS A 46 12.96 6.45 16.52
CA LYS A 46 13.13 5.32 17.44
C LYS A 46 12.45 4.07 16.87
N LEU A 47 13.21 3.00 16.70
CA LEU A 47 12.69 1.72 16.18
C LEU A 47 11.66 1.12 17.14
N THR A 48 10.61 0.58 16.54
CA THR A 48 9.52 -0.18 17.16
C THR A 48 9.64 -1.64 16.75
N GLY A 49 8.89 -2.54 17.39
CA GLY A 49 8.88 -3.95 16.99
C GLY A 49 8.40 -4.17 15.55
N GLN A 50 7.54 -3.28 15.05
CA GLN A 50 7.12 -3.27 13.66
C GLN A 50 8.23 -2.70 12.76
N SER A 51 8.62 -1.45 12.98
CA SER A 51 9.55 -0.74 12.07
C SER A 51 10.96 -1.31 12.05
N SER A 52 11.37 -2.10 13.04
CA SER A 52 12.66 -2.80 13.03
C SER A 52 12.78 -3.86 11.92
N ARG A 53 11.69 -4.18 11.22
CA ARG A 53 11.70 -5.12 10.10
C ARG A 53 12.15 -4.46 8.79
N TRP A 54 12.07 -3.13 8.69
CA TRP A 54 12.40 -2.36 7.48
C TRP A 54 13.77 -1.68 7.61
N GLU A 55 14.39 -1.38 6.47
CA GLU A 55 15.49 -0.43 6.44
C GLU A 55 15.01 0.97 6.80
N ARG A 56 15.90 1.79 7.37
CA ARG A 56 15.53 3.15 7.79
C ARG A 56 15.18 4.00 6.58
N GLY A 57 13.95 4.53 6.58
CA GLY A 57 13.44 5.35 5.50
C GLY A 57 12.85 4.57 4.32
N ASP A 58 12.77 3.24 4.44
CA ASP A 58 12.06 2.40 3.49
C ASP A 58 10.54 2.57 3.61
N TRP A 59 9.81 2.24 2.56
CA TRP A 59 8.34 2.30 2.52
C TRP A 59 7.73 0.90 2.68
N THR A 60 6.40 0.84 2.81
CA THR A 60 5.67 -0.40 3.04
C THR A 60 4.93 -0.88 1.78
N ASP A 61 4.21 -1.99 1.92
CA ASP A 61 3.36 -2.56 0.88
C ASP A 61 2.29 -1.60 0.35
N ASP A 62 1.92 -0.59 1.14
CA ASP A 62 1.04 0.50 0.71
C ASP A 62 1.55 1.22 -0.54
N THR A 63 2.85 1.52 -0.55
CA THR A 63 3.50 2.21 -1.66
C THR A 63 3.73 1.26 -2.81
N ASP A 64 4.19 0.04 -2.52
CA ASP A 64 4.44 -0.95 -3.55
C ASP A 64 3.17 -1.23 -4.37
N GLN A 65 2.05 -1.49 -3.70
CA GLN A 65 0.78 -1.77 -4.37
C GLN A 65 0.20 -0.55 -5.08
N TRP A 66 0.50 0.67 -4.59
CA TRP A 66 0.15 1.91 -5.28
C TRP A 66 0.92 2.05 -6.60
N ILE A 67 2.21 1.70 -6.64
CA ILE A 67 3.01 1.63 -7.87
C ILE A 67 2.41 0.60 -8.85
N LEU A 68 2.01 -0.59 -8.37
CA LEU A 68 1.37 -1.60 -9.24
C LEU A 68 0.06 -1.11 -9.87
N ILE A 69 -0.73 -0.30 -9.15
CA ILE A 69 -1.94 0.32 -9.71
C ILE A 69 -1.57 1.32 -10.81
N LEU A 70 -0.58 2.19 -10.57
CA LEU A 70 -0.12 3.14 -11.59
C LEU A 70 0.36 2.43 -12.85
N GLU A 71 1.18 1.39 -12.72
CA GLU A 71 1.62 0.59 -13.86
C GLU A 71 0.44 -0.05 -14.60
N THR A 72 -0.55 -0.56 -13.88
CA THR A 72 -1.77 -1.13 -14.47
C THR A 72 -2.57 -0.08 -15.25
N LEU A 73 -2.66 1.14 -14.71
CA LEU A 73 -3.33 2.26 -15.39
C LEU A 73 -2.61 2.62 -16.69
N VAL A 74 -1.28 2.60 -16.71
CA VAL A 74 -0.46 2.89 -17.90
C VAL A 74 -0.53 1.76 -18.93
N GLU A 75 -0.34 0.51 -18.52
CA GLU A 75 -0.23 -0.65 -19.43
C GLU A 75 -1.59 -1.18 -19.91
N GLY A 76 -2.62 -1.07 -19.07
CA GLY A 76 -3.89 -1.78 -19.23
C GLY A 76 -5.13 -0.92 -19.03
N ASN A 77 -4.97 0.41 -18.91
CA ASN A 77 -6.08 1.33 -18.63
C ASN A 77 -6.92 0.89 -17.41
N GLY A 78 -6.25 0.32 -16.40
CA GLY A 78 -6.90 -0.13 -15.16
C GLY A 78 -7.54 -1.52 -15.20
N ASP A 79 -7.23 -2.37 -16.20
CA ASP A 79 -7.72 -3.75 -16.26
C ASP A 79 -7.35 -4.54 -14.98
N GLU A 80 -8.38 -5.07 -14.32
CA GLU A 80 -8.28 -5.74 -13.03
C GLU A 80 -7.46 -7.02 -13.09
N ARG A 81 -7.40 -7.70 -14.24
CA ARG A 81 -6.62 -8.94 -14.44
C ARG A 81 -5.14 -8.63 -14.63
N ILE A 82 -4.81 -7.49 -15.23
CA ILE A 82 -3.43 -6.99 -15.29
C ILE A 82 -2.95 -6.70 -13.87
N PHE A 83 -3.74 -5.94 -13.08
CA PHE A 83 -3.40 -5.70 -11.67
C PHE A 83 -3.26 -7.00 -10.88
N ALA A 84 -4.17 -7.96 -11.04
CA ALA A 84 -4.11 -9.25 -10.35
C ALA A 84 -2.82 -10.03 -10.63
N LYS A 85 -2.34 -10.01 -11.88
CA LYS A 85 -1.06 -10.64 -12.26
C LYS A 85 0.13 -9.91 -11.62
N LYS A 86 0.13 -8.58 -11.66
CA LYS A 86 1.17 -7.74 -11.04
C LYS A 86 1.23 -7.94 -9.52
N LEU A 87 0.08 -7.90 -8.85
CA LEU A 87 -0.02 -8.13 -7.40
C LEU A 87 0.48 -9.53 -7.02
N LYS A 88 0.07 -10.58 -7.76
CA LYS A 88 0.58 -11.93 -7.51
C LYS A 88 2.10 -12.02 -7.67
N ARG A 89 2.64 -11.43 -8.73
CA ARG A 89 4.09 -11.40 -8.98
C ARG A 89 4.83 -10.65 -7.87
N TRP A 90 4.36 -9.48 -7.46
CA TRP A 90 4.97 -8.71 -6.37
C TRP A 90 4.92 -9.49 -5.04
N ILE A 91 3.83 -10.21 -4.74
CA ILE A 91 3.75 -11.08 -3.55
C ILE A 91 4.76 -12.23 -3.62
N GLU A 92 5.11 -12.71 -4.81
CA GLU A 92 6.06 -13.81 -5.00
C GLU A 92 7.52 -13.33 -5.02
N TYR A 93 7.80 -12.14 -5.55
CA TYR A 93 9.16 -11.71 -5.88
C TYR A 93 9.55 -10.30 -5.41
N GLY A 94 8.62 -9.51 -4.88
CA GLY A 94 8.84 -8.11 -4.51
C GLY A 94 9.15 -7.25 -5.73
N PHE A 95 9.99 -6.23 -5.53
CA PHE A 95 10.65 -5.48 -6.61
C PHE A 95 12.13 -5.87 -6.66
N PRO A 96 12.51 -6.85 -7.51
CA PRO A 96 13.89 -7.32 -7.61
C PRO A 96 14.89 -6.19 -7.89
N GLU A 97 14.49 -5.21 -8.69
CA GLU A 97 15.30 -4.04 -9.05
C GLU A 97 15.60 -3.10 -7.88
N LEU A 98 14.83 -3.19 -6.79
CA LEU A 98 15.04 -2.41 -5.56
C LEU A 98 15.65 -3.26 -4.44
N ASN A 99 16.01 -4.52 -4.71
CA ASN A 99 16.35 -5.52 -3.68
C ASN A 99 15.30 -5.64 -2.56
N ASN A 100 14.05 -5.28 -2.85
CA ASN A 100 12.97 -5.31 -1.87
C ASN A 100 12.38 -6.72 -1.77
N SER A 101 12.35 -7.28 -0.56
CA SER A 101 11.82 -8.61 -0.29
C SER A 101 10.29 -8.61 -0.27
N ALA A 102 9.69 -9.53 -1.01
CA ALA A 102 8.25 -9.69 -1.09
C ALA A 102 7.57 -9.85 0.29
N ARG A 103 6.32 -9.38 0.42
CA ARG A 103 5.35 -9.71 1.50
C ARG A 103 5.52 -9.00 2.84
N MET A 104 6.49 -8.12 3.00
CA MET A 104 6.61 -7.32 4.22
C MET A 104 5.42 -6.36 4.34
N GLY A 105 4.66 -6.45 5.44
CA GLY A 105 3.44 -5.66 5.66
C GLY A 105 2.14 -6.30 5.13
N LEU A 106 2.22 -7.32 4.28
CA LEU A 106 1.06 -7.90 3.60
C LEU A 106 0.09 -8.64 4.54
N GLY A 107 -1.18 -8.23 4.56
CA GLY A 107 -2.22 -8.93 5.33
C GLY A 107 -2.56 -10.33 4.83
N ALA A 108 -2.97 -11.18 5.77
CA ALA A 108 -3.32 -12.57 5.51
C ALA A 108 -4.49 -12.73 4.51
N ASN A 109 -5.42 -11.77 4.49
CA ASN A 109 -6.59 -11.80 3.61
C ASN A 109 -6.20 -11.63 2.13
N ILE A 110 -5.26 -10.73 1.82
CA ILE A 110 -4.77 -10.58 0.44
C ILE A 110 -4.08 -11.85 -0.03
N GLN A 111 -3.26 -12.47 0.83
CA GLN A 111 -2.61 -13.74 0.48
C GLN A 111 -3.64 -14.82 0.16
N GLN A 112 -4.68 -14.96 0.99
CA GLN A 112 -5.75 -15.92 0.74
C GLN A 112 -6.42 -15.70 -0.63
N VAL A 113 -6.71 -14.44 -0.97
CA VAL A 113 -7.33 -14.09 -2.26
C VAL A 113 -6.41 -14.39 -3.43
N VAL A 114 -5.17 -13.93 -3.38
CA VAL A 114 -4.23 -13.99 -4.51
C VAL A 114 -3.80 -15.43 -4.85
N PHE A 115 -3.75 -16.30 -3.85
CA PHE A 115 -3.41 -17.71 -4.03
C PHE A 115 -4.63 -18.62 -4.28
N SER A 116 -5.84 -18.08 -4.28
CA SER A 116 -7.05 -18.85 -4.57
C SER A 116 -7.18 -19.21 -6.05
N HIS A 117 -7.78 -20.37 -6.29
CA HIS A 117 -8.04 -20.84 -7.65
C HIS A 117 -8.98 -19.87 -8.38
N GLY A 118 -8.63 -19.50 -9.61
CA GLY A 118 -9.42 -18.59 -10.44
C GLY A 118 -9.15 -17.10 -10.22
N TYR A 119 -8.33 -16.72 -9.23
CA TYR A 119 -8.01 -15.30 -8.96
C TYR A 119 -7.50 -14.56 -10.21
N LEU A 120 -6.53 -15.13 -10.92
CA LEU A 120 -5.99 -14.49 -12.13
C LEU A 120 -6.98 -14.42 -13.31
N ARG A 121 -8.06 -15.20 -13.26
CA ARG A 121 -9.10 -15.21 -14.30
C ARG A 121 -10.21 -14.21 -13.99
N ASN A 122 -10.70 -14.22 -12.74
CA ASN A 122 -11.82 -13.40 -12.28
C ASN A 122 -11.50 -12.80 -10.89
N PRO A 123 -10.59 -11.82 -10.80
CA PRO A 123 -10.06 -11.36 -9.50
C PRO A 123 -11.13 -10.72 -8.61
N ILE A 124 -12.06 -9.94 -9.19
CA ILE A 124 -13.17 -9.32 -8.45
C ILE A 124 -14.07 -10.40 -7.84
N GLU A 125 -14.48 -11.37 -8.65
CA GLU A 125 -15.38 -12.45 -8.21
C GLU A 125 -14.72 -13.36 -7.18
N THR A 126 -13.45 -13.72 -7.37
CA THR A 126 -12.69 -14.49 -6.38
C THR A 126 -12.56 -13.74 -5.06
N SER A 127 -12.28 -12.43 -5.10
CA SER A 127 -12.21 -11.60 -3.89
C SER A 127 -13.57 -11.54 -3.17
N ARG A 128 -14.66 -11.33 -3.91
CA ARG A 128 -16.02 -11.30 -3.39
C ARG A 128 -16.40 -12.62 -2.72
N MET A 129 -16.14 -13.75 -3.38
CA MET A 129 -16.41 -15.06 -2.82
C MET A 129 -15.68 -15.25 -1.49
N ILE A 130 -14.38 -14.96 -1.44
CA ILE A 130 -13.58 -15.16 -0.21
C ILE A 130 -14.07 -14.25 0.92
N TRP A 131 -14.41 -13.00 0.62
CA TRP A 131 -15.01 -12.09 1.58
C TRP A 131 -16.35 -12.61 2.12
N GLU A 132 -17.21 -13.15 1.25
CA GLU A 132 -18.49 -13.75 1.67
C GLU A 132 -18.30 -14.99 2.54
N HIS A 133 -17.37 -15.89 2.18
CA HIS A 133 -17.03 -17.06 2.99
C HIS A 133 -16.43 -16.66 4.35
N GLY A 134 -15.74 -15.52 4.43
CA GLY A 134 -15.25 -14.92 5.66
C GLY A 134 -16.30 -14.16 6.47
N ASN A 135 -17.60 -14.44 6.28
CA ASN A 135 -18.71 -13.73 6.92
C ASN A 135 -18.66 -12.21 6.73
N ARG A 136 -18.08 -11.75 5.61
CA ARG A 136 -17.96 -10.34 5.25
C ARG A 136 -17.18 -9.49 6.26
N GLN A 137 -16.31 -10.12 7.06
CA GLN A 137 -15.56 -9.44 8.12
C GLN A 137 -14.28 -8.75 7.63
N ALA A 138 -13.79 -9.10 6.42
CA ALA A 138 -12.61 -8.47 5.86
C ALA A 138 -12.95 -7.09 5.25
N ALA A 139 -13.05 -6.08 6.11
CA ALA A 139 -13.16 -4.66 5.77
C ALA A 139 -11.87 -3.92 6.16
N LEU A 140 -10.75 -4.36 5.60
CA LEU A 140 -9.42 -3.84 5.93
C LEU A 140 -9.10 -2.55 5.17
N ASN A 141 -8.26 -1.71 5.78
CA ASN A 141 -7.78 -0.46 5.16
C ASN A 141 -6.98 -0.67 3.86
N GLU A 142 -6.52 -1.90 3.61
CA GLU A 142 -5.60 -2.24 2.51
C GLU A 142 -6.10 -1.84 1.12
N ALA A 143 -7.42 -1.82 0.89
CA ALA A 143 -7.97 -1.31 -0.36
C ALA A 143 -7.88 0.23 -0.42
N VAL A 144 -8.21 0.92 0.68
CA VAL A 144 -8.26 2.39 0.77
C VAL A 144 -6.87 3.00 0.66
N MET A 145 -5.86 2.37 1.29
CA MET A 145 -4.50 2.91 1.37
C MET A 145 -3.88 3.13 -0.03
N ARG A 146 -4.29 2.35 -1.03
CA ARG A 146 -3.80 2.43 -2.41
C ARG A 146 -4.75 3.12 -3.41
N CYS A 147 -5.97 3.50 -3.00
CA CYS A 147 -6.97 4.12 -3.88
C CYS A 147 -6.54 5.49 -4.46
N SER A 148 -5.64 6.21 -3.79
CA SER A 148 -5.17 7.51 -4.26
C SER A 148 -4.46 7.45 -5.62
N ALA A 149 -3.98 6.28 -6.06
CA ALA A 149 -3.35 6.09 -7.38
C ALA A 149 -4.33 6.40 -8.52
N VAL A 150 -5.59 5.99 -8.38
CA VAL A 150 -6.63 6.23 -9.39
C VAL A 150 -6.95 7.73 -9.48
N ALA A 151 -7.02 8.40 -8.34
CA ALA A 151 -7.23 9.85 -8.28
C ALA A 151 -6.05 10.63 -8.87
N PHE A 152 -4.81 10.13 -8.70
CA PHE A 152 -3.61 10.76 -9.25
C PHE A 152 -3.64 10.78 -10.79
N VAL A 153 -3.99 9.66 -11.43
CA VAL A 153 -4.05 9.55 -12.90
C VAL A 153 -5.29 10.26 -13.48
N HIS A 154 -6.39 10.34 -12.73
CA HIS A 154 -7.63 10.98 -13.15
C HIS A 154 -7.91 12.32 -12.45
N PHE A 155 -6.86 13.08 -12.13
CA PHE A 155 -6.94 14.34 -11.38
C PHE A 155 -7.98 15.33 -11.92
N ASN A 156 -8.19 15.37 -13.24
CA ASN A 156 -9.16 16.26 -13.90
C ASN A 156 -10.53 15.61 -14.20
N GLY A 157 -10.79 14.39 -13.72
CA GLY A 157 -11.94 13.59 -14.11
C GLY A 157 -12.59 12.90 -12.92
N LEU A 158 -13.21 13.67 -12.02
CA LEU A 158 -13.84 13.18 -10.79
C LEU A 158 -14.82 12.01 -11.05
N GLU A 159 -15.55 12.04 -12.15
CA GLU A 159 -16.47 10.96 -12.53
C GLU A 159 -15.80 9.61 -12.84
N LYS A 160 -14.52 9.62 -13.21
CA LYS A 160 -13.71 8.40 -13.39
C LYS A 160 -13.19 7.83 -12.07
N VAL A 161 -13.21 8.63 -11.01
CA VAL A 161 -12.73 8.27 -9.67
C VAL A 161 -13.86 7.74 -8.79
N THR A 162 -15.10 8.20 -8.99
CA THR A 162 -16.25 7.88 -8.12
C THR A 162 -17.02 6.61 -8.49
N LYS A 163 -16.67 5.94 -9.59
CA LYS A 163 -17.32 4.70 -10.06
C LYS A 163 -16.54 3.41 -9.74
N ALA A 164 -15.48 3.51 -8.94
CA ALA A 164 -14.69 2.37 -8.47
C ALA A 164 -15.36 1.63 -7.30
#